data_AF-A0A3A9EEW8-F1
#
_entry.id   AF-A0A3A9EEW8-F1
#
_cell.length_a   1.000
_cell.length_b   1.000
_cell.length_c   1.000
_cell.angle_alpha   90.00
_cell.angle_beta   90.00
_cell.angle_gamma   90.00
#
_symmetry.space_group_name_H-M   'P 1'
#
loop_
_entity.id
_entity.type
_entity.pdbx_description
1 polymer ?
#
loop_
_entity_poly.entity_id
_entity_poly.type
_entity_poly.pdbx_seq_one_letter_code
_entity_poly.pdbx_strand_id
1 'polypeptide(L)'
;SYSLLMSRKKMEERLFREGMGELFYHIEMPLTFCLYEMEREGIKIRKEELKAYGEQLIGRISQLEEEIHEEAGENFNIQSPKQLGEILFEKMGIKGGKKTKTGYSTAADVLEKLAPHYPIVNKVLEYRGLAKLKSTYADGLAACIREEDRIHSTFNQTITATGRISSTEPNLQNIPVRMELGRLIRKVFVPKEGYVFLDADYSQIELRILAHMSGDERLIEAYNKAEDIHRMTASEVFHTPFEEVTDLQRRNAKAVNFGIVYGISSFGLSQDLSITRKEAKQYIEKYFDTYPQVKEFLDCLVTKAKEKGYVSTLYGRRRPVPELSSSNFMQRSFGERVAMNAPIQGTAADIIKIAMIQVSQELKKRNMKSKLILQVHDELLIETAKEEIEEVKSILKEKMQGAADLSVPLEVDMHQGNNWYEAK
;
A
#
# COMPACT_ATOMS: atom_id res chain seq x y z
N SER A 1 -8.68 -35.75 -6.41
CA SER A 1 -7.24 -36.04 -6.61
C SER A 1 -6.68 -36.75 -5.38
N TYR A 2 -6.24 -38.02 -5.49
CA TYR A 2 -5.71 -38.80 -4.36
C TYR A 2 -4.55 -38.10 -3.61
N SER A 3 -3.67 -37.41 -4.35
CA SER A 3 -2.54 -36.68 -3.75
C SER A 3 -2.97 -35.57 -2.78
N LEU A 4 -4.07 -34.85 -3.05
CA LEU A 4 -4.60 -33.82 -2.16
C LEU A 4 -5.15 -34.42 -0.86
N LEU A 5 -5.82 -35.57 -0.96
CA LEU A 5 -6.32 -36.28 0.22
C LEU A 5 -5.17 -36.77 1.11
N MET A 6 -4.11 -37.30 0.50
CA MET A 6 -2.94 -37.80 1.22
C MET A 6 -2.07 -36.67 1.80
N SER A 7 -1.96 -35.52 1.13
CA SER A 7 -1.20 -34.37 1.65
C SER A 7 -1.95 -33.63 2.75
N ARG A 8 -3.29 -33.58 2.70
CA ARG A 8 -4.14 -32.86 3.67
C ARG A 8 -3.75 -33.16 5.11
N LYS A 9 -3.74 -34.43 5.52
CA LYS A 9 -3.44 -34.82 6.90
C LYS A 9 -2.08 -34.30 7.37
N LYS A 10 -1.04 -34.46 6.54
CA LYS A 10 0.32 -33.99 6.86
C LYS A 10 0.40 -32.46 6.96
N MET A 11 -0.29 -31.75 6.06
CA MET A 11 -0.31 -30.29 6.07
C MET A 11 -1.09 -29.75 7.26
N GLU A 12 -2.22 -30.37 7.59
CA GLU A 12 -3.07 -30.02 8.73
C GLU A 12 -2.34 -30.24 10.07
N GLU A 13 -1.70 -31.40 10.26
CA GLU A 13 -0.86 -31.67 11.43
C GLU A 13 0.29 -30.65 11.57
N ARG A 14 0.86 -30.20 10.45
CA ARG A 14 1.90 -29.16 10.45
C ARG A 14 1.33 -27.79 10.80
N LEU A 15 0.18 -27.41 10.24
CA LEU A 15 -0.49 -26.15 10.52
C LEU A 15 -0.78 -26.00 12.02
N PHE A 16 -1.36 -27.01 12.65
CA PHE A 16 -1.64 -26.99 14.10
C PHE A 16 -0.37 -26.98 14.95
N ARG A 17 0.65 -27.78 14.59
CA ARG A 17 1.94 -27.80 15.29
C ARG A 17 2.66 -26.45 15.23
N GLU A 18 2.48 -25.71 14.14
CA GLU A 18 3.03 -24.37 13.94
C GLU A 18 2.09 -23.25 14.47
N GLY A 19 0.97 -23.59 15.09
CA GLY A 19 0.03 -22.60 15.65
C GLY A 19 -0.70 -21.76 14.61
N MET A 20 -0.78 -22.23 13.36
CA MET A 20 -1.46 -21.56 12.24
C MET A 20 -2.84 -22.15 11.93
N GLY A 21 -3.35 -23.05 12.79
CA GLY A 21 -4.66 -23.67 12.62
C GLY A 21 -5.81 -22.66 12.65
N GLU A 22 -5.84 -21.80 13.67
CA GLU A 22 -6.86 -20.75 13.81
C GLU A 22 -6.84 -19.77 12.63
N LEU A 23 -5.66 -19.29 12.25
CA LEU A 23 -5.47 -18.45 11.07
C LEU A 23 -6.05 -19.11 9.81
N PHE A 24 -5.74 -20.38 9.58
CA PHE A 24 -6.20 -21.08 8.39
C PHE A 24 -7.72 -21.25 8.38
N TYR A 25 -8.30 -21.75 9.46
CA TYR A 25 -9.72 -22.11 9.50
C TYR A 25 -10.68 -20.93 9.75
N HIS A 26 -10.25 -19.90 10.47
CA HIS A 26 -11.10 -18.78 10.85
C HIS A 26 -10.84 -17.49 10.04
N ILE A 27 -9.68 -17.38 9.36
CA ILE A 27 -9.37 -16.22 8.52
C ILE A 27 -9.24 -16.66 7.06
N GLU A 28 -8.30 -17.54 6.73
CA GLU A 28 -7.96 -17.77 5.32
C GLU A 28 -9.05 -18.52 4.56
N MET A 29 -9.60 -19.61 5.12
CA MET A 29 -10.64 -20.39 4.46
C MET A 29 -11.97 -19.64 4.29
N PRO A 30 -12.50 -18.91 5.31
CA PRO A 30 -13.71 -18.11 5.13
C PRO A 30 -13.52 -16.96 4.12
N LEU A 31 -12.33 -16.35 4.09
CA LEU A 31 -12.02 -15.28 3.15
C LEU A 31 -12.15 -15.73 1.69
N THR A 32 -11.81 -16.98 1.35
CA THR A 32 -11.93 -17.50 -0.02
C THR A 32 -13.34 -17.32 -0.59
N PHE A 33 -14.39 -17.48 0.23
CA PHE A 33 -15.77 -17.27 -0.21
C PHE A 33 -16.09 -15.78 -0.44
N CYS A 34 -15.52 -14.90 0.39
CA CYS A 34 -15.65 -13.45 0.21
C CYS A 34 -14.98 -13.00 -1.10
N LEU A 35 -13.75 -13.48 -1.35
CA LEU A 35 -13.02 -13.17 -2.58
C LEU A 35 -13.77 -13.68 -3.80
N TYR A 36 -14.24 -14.93 -3.79
CA TYR A 36 -15.02 -15.50 -4.88
C TYR A 36 -16.24 -14.64 -5.26
N GLU A 37 -16.95 -14.09 -4.26
CA GLU A 37 -18.09 -13.21 -4.54
C GLU A 37 -17.67 -11.85 -5.10
N MET A 38 -16.58 -11.26 -4.61
CA MET A 38 -16.01 -10.02 -5.15
C MET A 38 -15.58 -10.21 -6.61
N GLU A 39 -14.89 -11.31 -6.92
CA GLU A 39 -14.48 -11.66 -8.30
C GLU A 39 -15.70 -11.86 -9.20
N ARG A 40 -16.75 -12.55 -8.70
CA ARG A 40 -17.98 -12.80 -9.46
C ARG A 40 -18.76 -11.52 -9.72
N GLU A 41 -18.86 -10.62 -8.74
CA GLU A 41 -19.55 -9.33 -8.92
C GLU A 41 -18.75 -8.43 -9.86
N GLY A 42 -17.43 -8.32 -9.66
CA GLY A 42 -16.59 -7.39 -10.39
C GLY A 42 -16.91 -5.92 -10.10
N ILE A 43 -16.29 -5.01 -10.86
CA ILE A 43 -16.55 -3.57 -10.80
C ILE A 43 -16.98 -3.05 -12.17
N LYS A 44 -18.04 -2.23 -12.20
CA LYS A 44 -18.54 -1.64 -13.44
C LYS A 44 -17.67 -0.45 -13.87
N ILE A 45 -17.49 -0.32 -15.18
CA ILE A 45 -16.64 0.69 -15.81
C ILE A 45 -17.35 1.34 -17.00
N ARG A 46 -17.14 2.63 -17.22
CA ARG A 46 -17.65 3.35 -18.39
C ARG A 46 -16.65 3.24 -19.54
N LYS A 47 -16.91 2.31 -20.46
CA LYS A 47 -16.01 1.96 -21.56
C LYS A 47 -15.68 3.15 -22.46
N GLU A 48 -16.66 3.98 -22.79
CA GLU A 48 -16.51 5.14 -23.65
C GLU A 48 -15.65 6.22 -22.98
N GLU A 49 -15.84 6.45 -21.68
CA GLU A 49 -15.03 7.41 -20.91
C GLU A 49 -13.59 6.92 -20.74
N LEU A 50 -13.38 5.61 -20.55
CA LEU A 50 -12.04 5.02 -20.51
C LEU A 50 -11.32 5.20 -21.85
N LYS A 51 -12.02 5.01 -22.97
CA LYS A 51 -11.48 5.22 -24.31
C LYS A 51 -11.11 6.70 -24.53
N ALA A 52 -12.01 7.62 -24.19
CA ALA A 52 -11.76 9.06 -24.29
C ALA A 52 -10.58 9.50 -23.41
N TYR A 53 -10.46 8.97 -22.20
CA TYR A 53 -9.30 9.18 -21.32
C TYR A 53 -8.01 8.69 -21.98
N GLY A 54 -8.02 7.50 -22.59
CA GLY A 54 -6.88 6.98 -23.35
C GLY A 54 -6.47 7.87 -24.52
N GLU A 55 -7.43 8.40 -25.27
CA GLU A 55 -7.18 9.30 -26.42
C GLU A 55 -6.57 10.64 -25.97
N GLN A 56 -7.03 11.20 -24.85
CA GLN A 56 -6.46 12.42 -24.26
C GLN A 56 -4.97 12.27 -23.90
N LEU A 57 -4.57 11.09 -23.42
CA LEU A 57 -3.17 10.82 -23.06
C LEU A 57 -2.25 10.81 -24.30
N ILE A 58 -2.74 10.32 -25.45
CA ILE A 58 -1.93 10.18 -26.67
C ILE A 58 -1.40 11.54 -27.12
N GLY A 59 -2.26 12.58 -27.14
CA GLY A 59 -1.86 13.91 -27.59
C GLY A 59 -0.69 14.48 -26.77
N ARG A 60 -0.76 14.38 -25.44
CA ARG A 60 0.31 14.86 -24.55
C ARG A 60 1.57 13.99 -24.61
N ILE A 61 1.42 12.68 -24.78
CA ILE A 61 2.56 11.75 -24.96
C ILE A 61 3.34 12.11 -26.22
N SER A 62 2.66 12.32 -27.36
CA SER A 62 3.30 12.69 -28.63
C SER A 62 4.00 14.04 -28.53
N GLN A 63 3.37 15.03 -27.91
CA GLN A 63 3.98 16.33 -27.67
C GLN A 63 5.27 16.21 -26.84
N LEU A 64 5.23 15.50 -25.72
CA LEU A 64 6.41 15.30 -24.87
C LEU A 64 7.52 14.52 -25.57
N GLU A 65 7.15 13.56 -26.42
CA GLU A 65 8.12 12.80 -27.21
C GLU A 65 8.92 13.71 -28.15
N GLU A 66 8.23 14.57 -28.90
CA GLU A 66 8.86 15.58 -29.76
C GLU A 66 9.74 16.54 -28.97
N GLU A 67 9.24 17.08 -27.85
CA GLU A 67 9.99 17.99 -26.98
C GLU A 67 11.25 17.35 -26.37
N ILE A 68 11.21 16.05 -26.06
CA ILE A 68 12.34 15.30 -25.51
C ILE A 68 13.37 14.99 -26.61
N HIS A 69 12.92 14.59 -27.80
CA HIS A 69 13.81 14.33 -28.94
C HIS A 69 14.52 15.59 -29.42
N GLU A 70 13.81 16.72 -29.46
CA GLU A 70 14.39 18.03 -29.79
C GLU A 70 15.47 18.45 -28.78
N GLU A 71 15.19 18.33 -27.47
CA GLU A 71 16.15 18.69 -26.42
C GLU A 71 17.35 17.71 -26.35
N ALA A 72 17.16 16.44 -26.73
CA ALA A 72 18.22 15.44 -26.83
C ALA A 72 19.04 15.53 -28.15
N GLY A 73 18.52 16.25 -29.15
CA GLY A 73 19.10 16.38 -30.48
C GLY A 73 19.15 15.08 -31.28
N GLU A 74 18.36 14.06 -30.91
CA GLU A 74 18.15 12.84 -31.70
C GLU A 74 16.90 12.09 -31.24
N ASN A 75 16.40 11.21 -32.11
CA ASN A 75 15.28 10.33 -31.80
C ASN A 75 15.77 9.05 -31.13
N PHE A 76 15.11 8.67 -30.04
CA PHE A 76 15.41 7.44 -29.31
C PHE A 76 14.17 6.94 -28.56
N ASN A 77 14.20 5.69 -28.10
CA ASN A 77 13.12 5.14 -27.30
C ASN A 77 13.23 5.60 -25.84
N ILE A 78 12.38 6.55 -25.45
CA ILE A 78 12.32 7.14 -24.10
C ILE A 78 11.94 6.11 -23.02
N GLN A 79 11.19 5.07 -23.40
CA GLN A 79 10.84 3.98 -22.48
C GLN A 79 12.00 3.01 -22.23
N SER A 80 12.98 2.93 -23.14
CA SER A 80 14.15 2.08 -22.98
C SER A 80 15.12 2.67 -21.95
N PRO A 81 15.31 2.02 -20.78
CA PRO A 81 16.19 2.56 -19.74
C PRO A 81 17.64 2.70 -20.21
N LYS A 82 18.07 1.82 -21.13
CA LYS A 82 19.41 1.82 -21.71
C LYS A 82 19.61 3.05 -22.61
N GLN A 83 18.75 3.23 -23.61
CA GLN A 83 18.88 4.36 -24.55
C GLN A 83 18.73 5.69 -23.81
N LEU A 84 17.73 5.82 -22.94
CA LEU A 84 17.59 7.04 -22.13
C LEU A 84 18.83 7.30 -21.26
N GLY A 85 19.43 6.26 -20.68
CA GLY A 85 20.65 6.40 -19.88
C GLY A 85 21.84 6.89 -20.71
N GLU A 86 22.04 6.35 -21.91
CA GLU A 86 23.07 6.79 -22.85
C GLU A 86 22.87 8.26 -23.25
N ILE A 87 21.64 8.66 -23.59
CA ILE A 87 21.31 10.05 -23.95
C ILE A 87 21.58 11.01 -22.79
N LEU A 88 20.99 10.76 -21.62
CA LEU A 88 21.08 11.70 -20.49
C LEU A 88 22.51 11.81 -19.98
N PHE A 89 23.20 10.68 -19.77
CA PHE A 89 24.44 10.67 -19.00
C PHE A 89 25.71 10.64 -19.85
N GLU A 90 25.66 10.13 -21.08
CA GLU A 90 26.82 10.11 -21.97
C GLU A 90 26.77 11.28 -22.96
N LYS A 91 25.69 11.43 -23.72
CA LYS A 91 25.59 12.46 -24.75
C LYS A 91 25.36 13.86 -24.19
N MET A 92 24.37 14.02 -23.31
CA MET A 92 24.06 15.31 -22.67
C MET A 92 24.98 15.61 -21.48
N GLY A 93 25.75 14.62 -21.01
CA GLY A 93 26.72 14.80 -19.92
C GLY A 93 26.08 15.18 -18.57
N ILE A 94 24.82 14.82 -18.33
CA ILE A 94 24.13 15.09 -17.06
C ILE A 94 24.87 14.39 -15.93
N LYS A 95 25.19 15.14 -14.88
CA LYS A 95 25.89 14.60 -13.70
C LYS A 95 24.89 13.98 -12.73
N GLY A 96 25.31 12.94 -12.00
CA GLY A 96 24.49 12.30 -10.95
C GLY A 96 23.84 10.96 -11.35
N GLY A 97 24.13 10.44 -12.55
CA GLY A 97 23.70 9.10 -12.95
C GLY A 97 24.29 8.00 -12.06
N LYS A 98 23.44 7.11 -11.55
CA LYS A 98 23.85 5.94 -10.75
C LYS A 98 24.10 4.74 -11.68
N LYS A 99 25.32 4.21 -11.73
CA LYS A 99 25.62 3.00 -12.52
C LYS A 99 25.05 1.74 -11.86
N THR A 100 24.52 0.86 -12.70
CA THR A 100 24.02 -0.48 -12.36
C THR A 100 24.78 -1.52 -13.19
N LYS A 101 24.54 -2.82 -12.95
CA LYS A 101 25.16 -3.91 -13.71
C LYS A 101 24.90 -3.82 -15.23
N THR A 102 23.80 -3.18 -15.65
CA THR A 102 23.33 -3.15 -17.03
C THR A 102 23.41 -1.76 -17.68
N GLY A 103 24.01 -0.77 -17.01
CA GLY A 103 24.09 0.62 -17.50
C GLY A 103 23.67 1.65 -16.44
N TYR A 104 23.35 2.87 -16.87
CA TYR A 104 22.86 3.90 -15.95
C TYR A 104 21.42 3.61 -15.48
N SER A 105 21.17 3.85 -14.19
CA SER A 105 19.83 3.80 -13.63
C SER A 105 19.05 5.03 -14.10
N THR A 106 17.90 4.79 -14.71
CA THR A 106 16.90 5.81 -15.01
C THR A 106 15.63 5.57 -14.17
N ALA A 107 15.77 5.02 -12.96
CA ALA A 107 14.63 4.82 -12.07
C ALA A 107 14.04 6.18 -11.62
N ALA A 108 12.75 6.19 -11.27
CA ALA A 108 12.05 7.43 -10.91
C ALA A 108 12.75 8.18 -9.76
N ASP A 109 13.20 7.46 -8.72
CA ASP A 109 13.93 8.02 -7.57
C ASP A 109 15.29 8.66 -7.93
N VAL A 110 15.92 8.19 -9.01
CA VAL A 110 17.16 8.80 -9.54
C VAL A 110 16.83 10.04 -10.35
N LEU A 111 15.82 9.95 -11.23
CA LEU A 111 15.41 11.06 -12.09
C LEU A 111 14.79 12.21 -11.29
N GLU A 112 14.00 11.94 -10.25
CA GLU A 112 13.40 12.96 -9.37
C GLU A 112 14.44 13.83 -8.67
N LYS A 113 15.64 13.31 -8.41
CA LYS A 113 16.75 14.10 -7.83
C LYS A 113 17.42 15.01 -8.86
N LEU A 114 17.33 14.65 -10.14
CA LEU A 114 17.91 15.40 -11.26
C LEU A 114 16.91 16.42 -11.84
N ALA A 115 15.62 16.14 -11.73
CA ALA A 115 14.51 16.97 -12.18
C ALA A 115 14.62 18.47 -11.82
N PRO A 116 15.04 18.89 -10.61
CA PRO A 116 15.19 20.30 -10.29
C PRO A 116 16.27 21.03 -11.09
N HIS A 117 17.25 20.29 -11.64
CA HIS A 117 18.41 20.84 -12.33
C HIS A 117 18.31 20.71 -13.85
N TYR A 118 17.49 19.77 -14.35
CA TYR A 118 17.48 19.39 -15.76
C TYR A 118 16.03 19.30 -16.29
N PRO A 119 15.57 20.28 -17.08
CA PRO A 119 14.20 20.31 -17.63
C PRO A 119 13.80 19.05 -18.41
N ILE A 120 14.68 18.51 -19.26
CA ILE A 120 14.44 17.23 -19.96
C ILE A 120 14.03 16.09 -19.01
N VAL A 121 14.56 16.06 -17.79
CA VAL A 121 14.26 14.99 -16.82
C VAL A 121 12.82 15.09 -16.32
N ASN A 122 12.29 16.30 -16.14
CA ASN A 122 10.87 16.49 -15.80
C ASN A 122 9.96 15.99 -16.92
N LYS A 123 10.27 16.34 -18.18
CA LYS A 123 9.52 15.87 -19.34
C LYS A 123 9.54 14.35 -19.45
N VAL A 124 10.70 13.72 -19.22
CA VAL A 124 10.84 12.25 -19.23
C VAL A 124 10.02 11.58 -18.13
N LEU A 125 10.01 12.15 -16.91
CA LEU A 125 9.19 11.66 -15.81
C LEU A 125 7.70 11.76 -16.15
N GLU A 126 7.26 12.90 -16.70
CA GLU A 126 5.89 13.11 -17.15
C GLU A 126 5.52 12.11 -18.26
N TYR A 127 6.35 12.00 -19.31
CA TYR A 127 6.16 11.07 -20.44
C TYR A 127 5.97 9.64 -19.94
N ARG A 128 6.85 9.17 -19.04
CA ARG A 128 6.76 7.79 -18.47
C ARG A 128 5.51 7.60 -17.62
N GLY A 129 5.11 8.63 -16.86
CA GLY A 129 3.85 8.64 -16.13
C GLY A 129 2.66 8.45 -17.06
N LEU A 130 2.54 9.28 -18.10
CA LEU A 130 1.45 9.23 -19.07
C LEU A 130 1.46 7.95 -19.91
N ALA A 131 2.62 7.51 -20.38
CA ALA A 131 2.77 6.26 -21.12
C ALA A 131 2.33 5.05 -20.28
N LYS A 132 2.62 5.03 -18.97
CA LYS A 132 2.11 4.02 -18.05
C LYS A 132 0.59 4.12 -17.86
N LEU A 133 0.05 5.33 -17.68
CA LEU A 133 -1.40 5.59 -17.62
C LEU A 133 -2.12 5.06 -18.87
N LYS A 134 -1.55 5.26 -20.05
CA LYS A 134 -2.13 4.77 -21.30
C LYS A 134 -2.03 3.25 -21.42
N SER A 135 -0.82 2.71 -21.36
CA SER A 135 -0.57 1.29 -21.63
C SER A 135 -1.12 0.37 -20.54
N THR A 136 -0.76 0.59 -19.28
CA THR A 136 -1.11 -0.30 -18.18
C THR A 136 -2.57 -0.16 -17.79
N TYR A 137 -3.08 1.07 -17.80
CA TYR A 137 -4.39 1.34 -17.25
C TYR A 137 -5.46 1.56 -18.32
N ALA A 138 -5.33 2.52 -19.23
CA ALA A 138 -6.38 2.71 -20.25
C ALA A 138 -6.54 1.48 -21.15
N ASP A 139 -5.46 1.03 -21.80
CA ASP A 139 -5.50 -0.13 -22.71
C ASP A 139 -5.62 -1.45 -21.97
N GLY A 140 -4.86 -1.60 -20.88
CA GLY A 140 -4.90 -2.80 -20.04
C GLY A 140 -6.27 -3.06 -19.43
N LEU A 141 -6.95 -2.03 -18.89
CA LEU A 141 -8.30 -2.18 -18.36
C LEU A 141 -9.32 -2.41 -19.48
N ALA A 142 -9.20 -1.70 -20.62
CA ALA A 142 -10.12 -1.85 -21.75
C ALA A 142 -10.14 -3.29 -22.28
N ALA A 143 -8.98 -3.96 -22.30
CA ALA A 143 -8.86 -5.37 -22.69
C ALA A 143 -9.48 -6.36 -21.68
N CYS A 144 -9.71 -5.93 -20.44
CA CYS A 144 -10.28 -6.75 -19.38
C CYS A 144 -11.79 -6.56 -19.16
N ILE A 145 -12.43 -5.65 -19.91
CA ILE A 145 -13.88 -5.42 -19.82
C ILE A 145 -14.62 -6.64 -20.39
N ARG A 146 -15.52 -7.21 -19.58
CA ARG A 146 -16.36 -8.35 -19.94
C ARG A 146 -17.81 -7.92 -20.12
N GLU A 147 -18.74 -8.87 -20.01
CA GLU A 147 -20.18 -8.62 -20.08
C GLU A 147 -20.61 -7.57 -19.04
N GLU A 148 -21.69 -6.84 -19.36
CA GLU A 148 -22.26 -5.77 -18.52
C GLU A 148 -21.30 -4.61 -18.18
N ASP A 149 -20.25 -4.43 -18.98
CA ASP A 149 -19.18 -3.45 -18.76
C ASP A 149 -18.54 -3.59 -17.38
N ARG A 150 -18.28 -4.83 -16.96
CA ARG A 150 -17.62 -5.16 -15.69
C ARG A 150 -16.21 -5.71 -15.88
N ILE A 151 -15.34 -5.37 -14.95
CA ILE A 151 -14.00 -5.93 -14.81
C ILE A 151 -14.00 -6.88 -13.61
N HIS A 152 -13.58 -8.11 -13.86
CA HIS A 152 -13.48 -9.17 -12.87
C HIS A 152 -12.02 -9.49 -12.62
N SER A 153 -11.45 -8.85 -11.60
CA SER A 153 -10.07 -9.12 -11.16
C SER A 153 -9.99 -10.44 -10.40
N THR A 154 -8.81 -11.06 -10.37
CA THR A 154 -8.51 -12.23 -9.54
C THR A 154 -7.74 -11.80 -8.30
N PHE A 155 -8.22 -12.17 -7.11
CA PHE A 155 -7.62 -11.87 -5.82
C PHE A 155 -6.80 -13.06 -5.31
N ASN A 156 -5.47 -12.93 -5.35
CA ASN A 156 -4.55 -13.97 -4.92
C ASN A 156 -4.21 -13.83 -3.43
N GLN A 157 -4.57 -14.86 -2.66
CA GLN A 157 -4.32 -14.97 -1.22
C GLN A 157 -2.92 -15.52 -0.88
N THR A 158 -2.27 -16.21 -1.83
CA THR A 158 -1.05 -17.01 -1.59
C THR A 158 0.21 -16.46 -2.25
N ILE A 159 0.23 -15.19 -2.65
CA ILE A 159 1.37 -14.57 -3.36
C ILE A 159 2.26 -13.75 -2.43
N THR A 160 1.69 -12.89 -1.59
CA THR A 160 2.51 -11.98 -0.78
C THR A 160 3.03 -12.68 0.49
N ALA A 161 4.30 -12.45 0.82
CA ALA A 161 4.93 -13.03 2.01
C ALA A 161 4.41 -12.43 3.33
N THR A 162 3.72 -11.28 3.28
CA THR A 162 3.16 -10.59 4.44
C THR A 162 1.70 -10.96 4.70
N GLY A 163 1.06 -11.72 3.80
CA GLY A 163 -0.34 -12.13 3.94
C GLY A 163 -1.35 -11.14 3.35
N ARG A 164 -0.92 -10.01 2.77
CA ARG A 164 -1.80 -9.14 1.98
C ARG A 164 -2.39 -9.89 0.78
N ILE A 165 -3.61 -9.56 0.42
CA ILE A 165 -4.21 -9.98 -0.85
C ILE A 165 -3.53 -9.19 -1.97
N SER A 166 -3.32 -9.83 -3.12
CA SER A 166 -2.87 -9.17 -4.35
C SER A 166 -3.91 -9.34 -5.46
N SER A 167 -3.97 -8.41 -6.40
CA SER A 167 -4.94 -8.44 -7.50
C SER A 167 -4.23 -8.56 -8.86
N THR A 168 -4.76 -9.40 -9.75
CA THR A 168 -4.23 -9.66 -11.10
C THR A 168 -5.36 -9.73 -12.13
N GLU A 169 -5.02 -9.47 -13.40
CA GLU A 169 -5.93 -9.64 -14.56
C GLU A 169 -7.28 -8.90 -14.47
N PRO A 170 -7.31 -7.57 -14.25
CA PRO A 170 -6.19 -6.64 -14.07
C PRO A 170 -5.90 -6.36 -12.58
N ASN A 171 -4.78 -5.72 -12.29
CA ASN A 171 -4.45 -5.30 -10.92
C ASN A 171 -5.22 -4.02 -10.53
N LEU A 172 -6.31 -4.19 -9.78
CA LEU A 172 -7.16 -3.10 -9.31
C LEU A 172 -6.68 -2.46 -8.00
N GLN A 173 -5.69 -3.04 -7.32
CA GLN A 173 -5.11 -2.44 -6.11
C GLN A 173 -4.11 -1.32 -6.42
N ASN A 174 -3.61 -1.26 -7.66
CA ASN A 174 -2.61 -0.29 -8.08
C ASN A 174 -3.19 0.85 -8.94
N ILE A 175 -4.50 1.10 -8.89
CA ILE A 175 -5.12 2.22 -9.62
C ILE A 175 -4.62 3.56 -9.03
N PRO A 176 -4.01 4.44 -9.84
CA PRO A 176 -3.30 5.61 -9.34
C PRO A 176 -4.18 6.59 -8.55
N VAL A 177 -3.57 7.25 -7.56
CA VAL A 177 -4.22 8.27 -6.70
C VAL A 177 -3.44 9.58 -6.57
N ARG A 178 -2.11 9.55 -6.76
CA ARG A 178 -1.23 10.67 -6.41
C ARG A 178 -1.16 11.75 -7.48
N MET A 179 -1.06 11.35 -8.75
CA MET A 179 -1.04 12.29 -9.87
C MET A 179 -2.46 12.64 -10.26
N GLU A 180 -2.76 13.92 -10.52
CA GLU A 180 -4.11 14.37 -10.86
C GLU A 180 -4.68 13.60 -12.07
N LEU A 181 -3.96 13.57 -13.19
CA LEU A 181 -4.34 12.78 -14.37
C LEU A 181 -4.50 11.29 -14.05
N GLY A 182 -3.63 10.74 -13.20
CA GLY A 182 -3.74 9.36 -12.74
C GLY A 182 -4.97 9.12 -11.87
N ARG A 183 -5.38 10.10 -11.05
CA ARG A 183 -6.59 10.02 -10.23
C ARG A 183 -7.83 10.04 -11.12
N LEU A 184 -7.84 10.82 -12.21
CA LEU A 184 -8.99 10.94 -13.12
C LEU A 184 -9.47 9.60 -13.69
N ILE A 185 -8.58 8.61 -13.87
CA ILE A 185 -9.01 7.28 -14.31
C ILE A 185 -10.02 6.63 -13.35
N ARG A 186 -10.00 6.98 -12.06
CA ARG A 186 -10.98 6.47 -11.08
C ARG A 186 -12.41 6.91 -11.39
N LYS A 187 -12.62 7.98 -12.19
CA LYS A 187 -13.96 8.44 -12.60
C LYS A 187 -14.67 7.44 -13.49
N VAL A 188 -13.93 6.63 -14.24
CA VAL A 188 -14.53 5.66 -15.17
C VAL A 188 -15.12 4.46 -14.43
N PHE A 189 -14.68 4.19 -13.20
CA PHE A 189 -15.28 3.16 -12.35
C PHE A 189 -16.51 3.72 -11.68
N VAL A 190 -17.66 3.08 -11.91
CA VAL A 190 -18.96 3.57 -11.47
C VAL A 190 -19.78 2.44 -10.86
N PRO A 191 -20.66 2.72 -9.90
CA PRO A 191 -21.60 1.74 -9.41
C PRO A 191 -22.68 1.46 -10.46
N LYS A 192 -23.40 0.36 -10.30
CA LYS A 192 -24.63 0.08 -11.05
C LYS A 192 -25.72 1.12 -10.77
N GLU A 193 -26.72 1.17 -11.65
CA GLU A 193 -27.82 2.13 -11.53
C GLU A 193 -28.58 1.95 -10.22
N GLY A 194 -28.90 3.06 -9.55
CA GLY A 194 -29.51 3.05 -8.20
C GLY A 194 -28.54 2.82 -7.03
N TYR A 195 -27.23 2.70 -7.29
CA TYR A 195 -26.20 2.47 -6.27
C TYR A 195 -25.20 3.63 -6.17
N VAL A 196 -24.41 3.64 -5.11
CA VAL A 196 -23.26 4.52 -4.84
C VAL A 196 -22.08 3.68 -4.38
N PHE A 197 -20.86 4.20 -4.49
CA PHE A 197 -19.73 3.60 -3.77
C PHE A 197 -19.65 4.16 -2.36
N LEU A 198 -19.47 3.26 -1.39
CA LEU A 198 -18.99 3.57 -0.05
C LEU A 198 -17.58 3.02 0.08
N ASP A 199 -16.65 3.91 0.33
CA ASP A 199 -15.26 3.61 0.60
C ASP A 199 -15.01 3.71 2.11
N ALA A 200 -14.38 2.71 2.70
CA ALA A 200 -14.05 2.67 4.11
C ALA A 200 -12.59 2.29 4.30
N ASP A 201 -11.78 3.21 4.83
CA ASP A 201 -10.34 3.05 5.00
C ASP A 201 -9.95 3.10 6.48
N TYR A 202 -9.04 2.23 6.90
CA TYR A 202 -8.54 2.31 8.27
C TYR A 202 -7.59 3.50 8.43
N SER A 203 -7.88 4.33 9.42
CA SER A 203 -6.99 5.45 9.76
C SER A 203 -5.74 4.93 10.48
N GLN A 204 -4.63 4.85 9.74
CA GLN A 204 -3.27 4.60 10.27
C GLN A 204 -3.13 3.25 10.99
N ILE A 205 -3.77 2.19 10.48
CA ILE A 205 -3.83 0.87 11.12
C ILE A 205 -2.45 0.32 11.51
N GLU A 206 -1.42 0.51 10.69
CA GLU A 206 -0.07 -0.02 10.96
C GLU A 206 0.56 0.62 12.21
N LEU A 207 0.34 1.91 12.45
CA LEU A 207 0.85 2.59 13.65
C LEU A 207 0.03 2.25 14.90
N ARG A 208 -1.27 2.01 14.76
CA ARG A 208 -2.12 1.52 15.85
C ARG A 208 -1.70 0.12 16.29
N ILE A 209 -1.40 -0.76 15.32
CA ILE A 209 -0.83 -2.08 15.59
C ILE A 209 0.54 -1.95 16.26
N LEU A 210 1.40 -1.05 15.78
CA LEU A 210 2.69 -0.81 16.44
C LEU A 210 2.50 -0.42 17.90
N ALA A 211 1.60 0.52 18.20
CA ALA A 211 1.29 0.96 19.56
C ALA A 211 0.83 -0.20 20.46
N HIS A 212 -0.11 -1.01 19.97
CA HIS A 212 -0.60 -2.18 20.71
C HIS A 212 0.50 -3.23 20.93
N MET A 213 1.26 -3.58 19.88
CA MET A 213 2.26 -4.64 19.97
C MET A 213 3.50 -4.23 20.77
N SER A 214 3.88 -2.94 20.74
CA SER A 214 4.97 -2.43 21.56
C SER A 214 4.59 -2.22 23.01
N GLY A 215 3.30 -2.00 23.31
CA GLY A 215 2.84 -1.64 24.65
C GLY A 215 3.35 -0.26 25.10
N ASP A 216 3.66 0.62 24.15
CA ASP A 216 4.20 1.94 24.45
C ASP A 216 3.08 2.84 24.99
N GLU A 217 3.14 3.13 26.29
CA GLU A 217 2.05 3.81 27.02
C GLU A 217 1.75 5.19 26.45
N ARG A 218 2.79 5.94 26.04
CA ARG A 218 2.64 7.28 25.46
C ARG A 218 1.97 7.22 24.09
N LEU A 219 2.42 6.29 23.25
CA LEU A 219 1.83 6.10 21.93
C LEU A 219 0.38 5.60 22.02
N ILE A 220 0.07 4.73 22.99
CA ILE A 220 -1.29 4.26 23.27
C ILE A 220 -2.17 5.41 23.76
N GLU A 221 -1.69 6.21 24.72
CA GLU A 221 -2.42 7.35 25.27
C GLU A 221 -2.75 8.38 24.18
N ALA A 222 -1.81 8.65 23.27
CA ALA A 222 -1.99 9.54 22.14
C ALA A 222 -3.18 9.15 21.25
N TYR A 223 -3.29 7.86 20.91
CA TYR A 223 -4.43 7.36 20.14
C TYR A 223 -5.73 7.41 20.93
N ASN A 224 -5.69 7.13 22.23
CA ASN A 224 -6.89 7.15 23.08
C ASN A 224 -7.43 8.56 23.31
N LYS A 225 -6.58 9.60 23.21
CA LYS A 225 -7.00 11.01 23.25
C LYS A 225 -7.46 11.57 21.90
N ALA A 226 -7.45 10.76 20.84
CA ALA A 226 -7.74 11.18 19.47
C ALA A 226 -6.90 12.40 19.00
N GLU A 227 -5.67 12.51 19.51
CA GLU A 227 -4.74 13.56 19.09
C GLU A 227 -4.14 13.23 17.72
N ASP A 228 -3.81 14.24 16.92
CA ASP A 228 -3.08 14.04 15.66
C ASP A 228 -1.68 13.51 15.97
N ILE A 229 -1.48 12.20 15.82
CA ILE A 229 -0.22 11.53 16.18
C ILE A 229 0.99 12.09 15.44
N HIS A 230 0.82 12.60 14.22
CA HIS A 230 1.91 13.19 13.47
C HIS A 230 2.28 14.56 14.03
N ARG A 231 1.29 15.37 14.44
CA ARG A 231 1.55 16.63 15.15
C ARG A 231 2.13 16.38 16.53
N MET A 232 1.64 15.39 17.26
CA MET A 232 2.17 15.03 18.57
C MET A 232 3.63 14.55 18.48
N THR A 233 3.93 13.60 17.59
CA THR A 233 5.33 13.19 17.35
C THR A 233 6.18 14.38 16.91
N ALA A 234 5.68 15.26 16.05
CA ALA A 234 6.41 16.47 15.69
C ALA A 234 6.66 17.38 16.90
N SER A 235 5.65 17.59 17.75
CA SER A 235 5.76 18.42 18.95
C SER A 235 6.86 17.91 19.88
N GLU A 236 6.89 16.60 20.12
CA GLU A 236 7.87 15.94 20.98
C GLU A 236 9.28 15.94 20.35
N VAL A 237 9.41 15.52 19.09
CA VAL A 237 10.71 15.39 18.40
C VAL A 237 11.35 16.77 18.12
N PHE A 238 10.54 17.78 17.80
CA PHE A 238 11.01 19.13 17.51
C PHE A 238 10.98 20.07 18.72
N HIS A 239 10.50 19.62 19.88
CA HIS A 239 10.27 20.44 21.07
C HIS A 239 9.50 21.74 20.75
N THR A 240 8.52 21.61 19.87
CA THR A 240 7.64 22.71 19.44
C THR A 240 6.28 22.49 20.10
N PRO A 241 5.65 23.48 20.76
CA PRO A 241 4.30 23.32 21.30
C PRO A 241 3.33 22.77 20.25
N PHE A 242 2.40 21.90 20.64
CA PHE A 242 1.50 21.19 19.72
C PHE A 242 0.80 22.12 18.72
N GLU A 243 0.32 23.27 19.21
CA GLU A 243 -0.37 24.31 18.41
C GLU A 243 0.56 25.06 17.46
N GLU A 244 1.86 25.07 17.73
CA GLU A 244 2.89 25.75 16.92
C GLU A 244 3.53 24.81 15.89
N VAL A 245 3.13 23.52 15.87
CA VAL A 245 3.64 22.56 14.90
C VAL A 245 3.24 22.98 13.49
N THR A 246 4.23 23.25 12.67
CA THR A 246 4.06 23.60 11.25
C THR A 246 3.66 22.37 10.43
N ASP A 247 2.99 22.59 9.29
CA ASP A 247 2.64 21.50 8.36
C ASP A 247 3.88 20.75 7.83
N LEU A 248 5.01 21.46 7.69
CA LEU A 248 6.29 20.86 7.33
C LEU A 248 6.76 19.89 8.42
N GLN A 249 6.74 20.30 9.69
CA GLN A 249 7.12 19.44 10.81
C GLN A 249 6.19 18.22 10.92
N ARG A 250 4.87 18.43 10.80
CA ARG A 250 3.89 17.34 10.77
C ARG A 250 4.16 16.35 9.65
N ARG A 251 4.44 16.83 8.43
CA ARG A 251 4.79 16.00 7.27
C ARG A 251 6.07 15.21 7.52
N ASN A 252 7.08 15.83 8.12
CA ASN A 252 8.33 15.18 8.43
C ASN A 252 8.15 14.09 9.49
N ALA A 253 7.41 14.37 10.57
CA ALA A 253 7.07 13.39 11.59
C ALA A 253 6.23 12.24 11.04
N LYS A 254 5.30 12.50 10.10
CA LYS A 254 4.58 11.45 9.37
C LYS A 254 5.56 10.51 8.66
N ALA A 255 6.51 11.04 7.89
CA ALA A 255 7.52 10.23 7.21
C ALA A 255 8.38 9.42 8.19
N VAL A 256 8.72 9.99 9.36
CA VAL A 256 9.43 9.28 10.44
C VAL A 256 8.57 8.12 10.97
N ASN A 257 7.32 8.38 11.38
CA ASN A 257 6.41 7.34 11.91
C ASN A 257 6.29 6.16 10.94
N PHE A 258 5.99 6.44 9.66
CA PHE A 258 5.93 5.40 8.63
C PHE A 258 7.30 4.73 8.46
N GLY A 259 8.37 5.50 8.35
CA GLY A 259 9.72 4.98 8.22
C GLY A 259 10.11 3.98 9.32
N ILE A 260 9.78 4.27 10.57
CA ILE A 260 10.06 3.39 11.72
C ILE A 260 9.33 2.04 11.57
N VAL A 261 8.06 2.03 11.17
CA VAL A 261 7.28 0.80 10.90
C VAL A 261 7.94 -0.08 9.83
N TYR A 262 8.63 0.54 8.87
CA TYR A 262 9.34 -0.16 7.78
C TYR A 262 10.83 -0.42 8.07
N GLY A 263 11.32 -0.09 9.28
CA GLY A 263 12.72 -0.22 9.65
C GLY A 263 13.65 0.67 8.80
N ILE A 264 13.21 1.89 8.48
CA ILE A 264 13.96 2.81 7.63
C ILE A 264 15.33 3.12 8.24
N SER A 265 16.34 3.19 7.39
CA SER A 265 17.67 3.67 7.82
C SER A 265 17.71 5.19 7.82
N SER A 266 18.64 5.77 8.58
CA SER A 266 18.95 7.21 8.50
C SER A 266 19.27 7.67 7.07
N PHE A 267 19.85 6.79 6.24
CA PHE A 267 20.03 7.08 4.82
C PHE A 267 18.71 7.17 4.06
N GLY A 268 17.80 6.20 4.23
CA GLY A 268 16.49 6.21 3.59
C GLY A 268 15.70 7.46 3.99
N LEU A 269 15.60 7.71 5.29
CA LEU A 269 14.88 8.86 5.83
C LEU A 269 15.47 10.20 5.36
N SER A 270 16.80 10.29 5.20
CA SER A 270 17.44 11.50 4.66
C SER A 270 17.03 11.80 3.22
N GLN A 271 16.78 10.76 2.41
CA GLN A 271 16.31 10.94 1.04
C GLN A 271 14.84 11.36 1.00
N ASP A 272 13.98 10.69 1.78
CA ASP A 272 12.55 10.97 1.83
C ASP A 272 12.26 12.41 2.31
N LEU A 273 13.07 12.90 3.25
CA LEU A 273 12.93 14.25 3.82
C LEU A 273 13.80 15.30 3.15
N SER A 274 14.70 14.92 2.23
CA SER A 274 15.68 15.83 1.64
C SER A 274 16.52 16.59 2.69
N ILE A 275 16.91 15.90 3.76
CA ILE A 275 17.74 16.42 4.87
C ILE A 275 19.09 15.71 4.93
N THR A 276 20.00 16.16 5.78
CA THR A 276 21.28 15.46 5.98
C THR A 276 21.09 14.13 6.70
N ARG A 277 21.99 13.16 6.47
CA ARG A 277 21.98 11.89 7.21
C ARG A 277 22.11 12.09 8.73
N LYS A 278 22.79 13.16 9.16
CA LYS A 278 22.96 13.48 10.58
C LYS A 278 21.63 13.90 11.20
N GLU A 279 20.88 14.77 10.55
CA GLU A 279 19.54 15.18 10.99
C GLU A 279 18.57 13.99 11.00
N ALA A 280 18.57 13.18 9.93
CA ALA A 280 17.74 11.97 9.89
C ALA A 280 18.05 10.99 11.03
N LYS A 281 19.33 10.81 11.39
CA LYS A 281 19.72 9.99 12.55
C LYS A 281 19.17 10.57 13.85
N GLN A 282 19.32 11.89 14.04
CA GLN A 282 18.81 12.58 15.23
C GLN A 282 17.29 12.45 15.36
N TYR A 283 16.53 12.50 14.26
CA TYR A 283 15.08 12.30 14.29
C TYR A 283 14.70 10.88 14.75
N ILE A 284 15.40 9.86 14.26
CA ILE A 284 15.18 8.47 14.67
C ILE A 284 15.53 8.27 16.15
N GLU A 285 16.65 8.82 16.60
CA GLU A 285 17.09 8.75 18.01
C GLU A 285 16.05 9.40 18.93
N LYS A 286 15.64 10.64 18.64
CA LYS A 286 14.62 11.35 19.41
C LYS A 286 13.27 10.64 19.42
N TYR A 287 12.88 10.03 18.31
CA TYR A 287 11.66 9.23 18.24
C TYR A 287 11.71 8.08 19.25
N PHE A 288 12.82 7.35 19.30
CA PHE A 288 12.99 6.25 20.26
C PHE A 288 13.19 6.72 21.70
N ASP A 289 13.75 7.92 21.92
CA ASP A 289 13.79 8.53 23.25
C ASP A 289 12.37 8.91 23.74
N THR A 290 11.49 9.29 22.81
CA THR A 290 10.09 9.63 23.08
C THR A 290 9.25 8.37 23.34
N TYR A 291 9.48 7.33 22.53
CA TYR A 291 8.76 6.05 22.52
C TYR A 291 9.72 4.86 22.75
N PRO A 292 10.24 4.69 23.98
CA PRO A 292 11.29 3.70 24.26
C PRO A 292 10.80 2.26 24.09
N GLN A 293 9.55 1.96 24.44
CA GLN A 293 9.02 0.59 24.30
C GLN A 293 8.89 0.18 22.83
N VAL A 294 8.67 1.13 21.91
CA VAL A 294 8.73 0.86 20.47
C VAL A 294 10.10 0.33 20.05
N LYS A 295 11.19 0.95 20.52
CA LYS A 295 12.55 0.49 20.20
C LYS A 295 12.81 -0.90 20.75
N GLU A 296 12.47 -1.12 22.02
CA GLU A 296 12.63 -2.42 22.68
C GLU A 296 11.88 -3.53 21.95
N PHE A 297 10.64 -3.24 21.54
CA PHE A 297 9.83 -4.15 20.76
C PHE A 297 10.47 -4.52 19.41
N LEU A 298 10.92 -3.53 18.63
CA LEU A 298 11.55 -3.76 17.33
C LEU A 298 12.87 -4.55 17.46
N ASP A 299 13.71 -4.21 18.43
CA ASP A 299 14.96 -4.91 18.74
C ASP A 299 14.68 -6.37 19.17
N CYS A 300 13.61 -6.59 19.95
CA CYS A 300 13.15 -7.90 20.38
C CYS A 300 12.64 -8.75 19.20
N LEU A 301 11.89 -8.16 18.25
CA LEU A 301 11.43 -8.85 17.04
C LEU A 301 12.62 -9.39 16.23
N VAL A 302 13.65 -8.57 16.01
CA VAL A 302 14.86 -8.98 15.29
C VAL A 302 15.58 -10.10 16.03
N THR A 303 15.73 -9.99 17.35
CA THR A 303 16.40 -11.00 18.17
C THR A 303 15.67 -12.35 18.12
N LYS A 304 14.35 -12.35 18.35
CA LYS A 304 13.51 -13.56 18.24
C LYS A 304 13.52 -14.15 16.83
N ALA A 305 13.57 -13.31 15.79
CA ALA A 305 13.64 -13.77 14.41
C ALA A 305 14.96 -14.48 14.09
N LYS A 306 16.09 -14.02 14.66
CA LYS A 306 17.39 -14.66 14.53
C LYS A 306 17.41 -16.04 15.22
N GLU A 307 16.76 -16.16 16.38
CA GLU A 307 16.67 -17.42 17.12
C GLU A 307 15.73 -18.44 16.44
N LYS A 308 14.54 -17.99 16.02
CA LYS A 308 13.48 -18.87 15.49
C LYS A 308 13.57 -19.11 13.98
N GLY A 309 14.23 -18.21 13.24
CA GLY A 309 14.27 -18.21 11.78
C GLY A 309 13.01 -17.65 11.09
N TYR A 310 12.04 -17.14 11.85
CA TYR A 310 10.80 -16.55 11.34
C TYR A 310 10.23 -15.50 12.30
N VAL A 311 9.33 -14.68 11.79
CA VAL A 311 8.50 -13.76 12.58
C VAL A 311 7.02 -14.12 12.49
N SER A 312 6.19 -13.60 13.40
CA SER A 312 4.76 -13.93 13.47
C SER A 312 3.89 -12.70 13.70
N THR A 313 2.68 -12.70 13.13
CA THR A 313 1.63 -11.70 13.38
C THR A 313 0.87 -12.01 14.67
N LEU A 314 0.00 -11.09 15.12
CA LEU A 314 -0.90 -11.33 16.27
C LEU A 314 -1.78 -12.58 16.09
N TYR A 315 -2.16 -12.88 14.85
CA TYR A 315 -3.02 -14.02 14.51
C TYR A 315 -2.24 -15.27 14.09
N GLY A 316 -0.93 -15.31 14.37
CA GLY A 316 -0.11 -16.52 14.21
C GLY A 316 0.46 -16.74 12.81
N ARG A 317 0.26 -15.83 11.84
CA ARG A 317 0.84 -15.95 10.50
C ARG A 317 2.35 -15.87 10.58
N ARG A 318 3.05 -16.88 10.05
CA ARG A 318 4.52 -16.95 10.05
C ARG A 318 5.13 -16.48 8.73
N ARG A 319 6.18 -15.66 8.81
CA ARG A 319 7.06 -15.32 7.69
C ARG A 319 8.49 -15.77 8.01
N PRO A 320 9.03 -16.79 7.32
CA PRO A 320 10.44 -17.13 7.40
C PRO A 320 11.34 -15.96 6.98
N VAL A 321 12.48 -15.79 7.64
CA VAL A 321 13.44 -14.71 7.36
C VAL A 321 14.87 -15.29 7.25
N PRO A 322 15.16 -16.10 6.21
CA PRO A 322 16.46 -16.73 6.04
C PRO A 322 17.60 -15.71 5.84
N GLU A 323 17.30 -14.48 5.45
CA GLU A 323 18.28 -13.42 5.25
C GLU A 323 19.06 -13.07 6.52
N LEU A 324 18.48 -13.32 7.70
CA LEU A 324 19.10 -13.07 9.00
C LEU A 324 20.33 -13.94 9.27
N SER A 325 20.41 -15.14 8.66
CA SER A 325 21.58 -16.03 8.79
C SER A 325 22.70 -15.70 7.78
N SER A 326 22.51 -14.70 6.90
CA SER A 326 23.52 -14.34 5.90
C SER A 326 24.72 -13.63 6.52
N SER A 327 25.92 -14.03 6.10
CA SER A 327 27.17 -13.31 6.41
C SER A 327 27.22 -11.94 5.73
N ASN A 328 26.53 -11.75 4.60
CA ASN A 328 26.46 -10.49 3.87
C ASN A 328 25.68 -9.43 4.67
N PHE A 329 26.35 -8.32 5.02
CA PHE A 329 25.76 -7.25 5.81
C PHE A 329 24.49 -6.65 5.19
N MET A 330 24.46 -6.43 3.86
CA MET A 330 23.29 -5.85 3.19
C MET A 330 22.08 -6.79 3.22
N GLN A 331 22.32 -8.09 2.99
CA GLN A 331 21.26 -9.09 3.05
C GLN A 331 20.72 -9.24 4.48
N ARG A 332 21.62 -9.31 5.46
CA ARG A 332 21.23 -9.38 6.88
C ARG A 332 20.44 -8.15 7.32
N SER A 333 20.90 -6.94 6.96
CA SER A 333 20.19 -5.69 7.25
C SER A 333 18.81 -5.64 6.59
N PHE A 334 18.64 -6.24 5.41
CA PHE A 334 17.33 -6.40 4.79
C PHE A 334 16.45 -7.38 5.58
N GLY A 335 17.01 -8.51 6.03
CA GLY A 335 16.33 -9.44 6.92
C GLY A 335 15.85 -8.79 8.24
N GLU A 336 16.65 -7.91 8.83
CA GLU A 336 16.27 -7.16 10.03
C GLU A 336 15.07 -6.24 9.77
N ARG A 337 15.05 -5.53 8.64
CA ARG A 337 13.87 -4.74 8.22
C ARG A 337 12.64 -5.59 7.97
N VAL A 338 12.82 -6.75 7.34
CA VAL A 338 11.72 -7.71 7.14
C VAL A 338 11.16 -8.19 8.48
N ALA A 339 12.03 -8.50 9.45
CA ALA A 339 11.64 -8.96 10.77
C ALA A 339 10.87 -7.89 11.57
N MET A 340 11.25 -6.62 11.43
CA MET A 340 10.53 -5.49 12.05
C MET A 340 9.16 -5.25 11.39
N ASN A 341 9.12 -5.24 10.06
CA ASN A 341 7.94 -4.79 9.33
C ASN A 341 6.85 -5.88 9.16
N ALA A 342 7.25 -7.12 8.90
CA ALA A 342 6.29 -8.17 8.54
C ALA A 342 5.25 -8.49 9.63
N PRO A 343 5.58 -8.47 10.94
CA PRO A 343 4.58 -8.64 12.00
C PRO A 343 3.51 -7.55 11.98
N ILE A 344 3.90 -6.30 11.77
CA ILE A 344 2.99 -5.15 11.78
C ILE A 344 2.10 -5.17 10.53
N GLN A 345 2.74 -5.22 9.35
CA GLN A 345 2.04 -5.24 8.07
C GLN A 345 1.15 -6.49 7.91
N GLY A 346 1.62 -7.64 8.38
CA GLY A 346 0.88 -8.89 8.32
C GLY A 346 -0.28 -8.92 9.29
N THR A 347 -0.14 -8.32 10.47
CA THR A 347 -1.27 -8.14 11.39
C THR A 347 -2.33 -7.23 10.77
N ALA A 348 -1.94 -6.13 10.10
CA ALA A 348 -2.90 -5.29 9.38
C ALA A 348 -3.65 -6.08 8.29
N ALA A 349 -2.93 -6.94 7.56
CA ALA A 349 -3.52 -7.84 6.57
C ALA A 349 -4.47 -8.87 7.20
N ASP A 350 -4.18 -9.37 8.41
CA ASP A 350 -5.07 -10.28 9.13
C ASP A 350 -6.35 -9.55 9.58
N ILE A 351 -6.23 -8.34 10.12
CA ILE A 351 -7.37 -7.52 10.60
C ILE A 351 -8.31 -7.15 9.45
N ILE A 352 -7.80 -6.67 8.31
CA ILE A 352 -8.66 -6.33 7.16
C ILE A 352 -9.38 -7.58 6.63
N LYS A 353 -8.76 -8.76 6.65
CA LYS A 353 -9.41 -10.01 6.25
C LYS A 353 -10.54 -10.40 7.21
N ILE A 354 -10.32 -10.26 8.52
CA ILE A 354 -11.37 -10.48 9.52
C ILE A 354 -12.54 -9.52 9.25
N ALA A 355 -12.26 -8.24 9.02
CA ALA A 355 -13.28 -7.25 8.70
C ALA A 355 -14.06 -7.60 7.42
N MET A 356 -13.36 -8.01 6.35
CA MET A 356 -14.01 -8.46 5.10
C MET A 356 -14.98 -9.61 5.34
N ILE A 357 -14.56 -10.63 6.13
CA ILE A 357 -15.39 -11.78 6.46
C ILE A 357 -16.64 -11.33 7.24
N GLN A 358 -16.46 -10.51 8.27
CA GLN A 358 -17.54 -10.03 9.12
C GLN A 358 -18.53 -9.15 8.36
N VAL A 359 -18.03 -8.21 7.55
CA VAL A 359 -18.87 -7.34 6.69
C VAL A 359 -19.65 -8.17 5.68
N SER A 360 -18.97 -9.06 4.94
CA SER A 360 -19.62 -9.92 3.95
C SER A 360 -20.71 -10.81 4.56
N GLN A 361 -20.45 -11.40 5.73
CA GLN A 361 -21.42 -12.21 6.45
C GLN A 361 -22.62 -11.39 6.93
N GLU A 362 -22.40 -10.20 7.48
CA GLU A 362 -23.48 -9.35 7.98
C GLU A 362 -24.37 -8.84 6.84
N LEU A 363 -23.78 -8.41 5.71
CA LEU A 363 -24.54 -8.02 4.51
C LEU A 363 -25.44 -9.17 4.01
N LYS A 364 -24.92 -10.40 4.00
CA LYS A 364 -25.71 -11.59 3.61
C LYS A 364 -26.80 -11.93 4.62
N LYS A 365 -26.47 -11.90 5.91
CA LYS A 365 -27.42 -12.21 6.99
C LYS A 365 -28.64 -11.30 6.95
N ARG A 366 -28.44 -10.02 6.59
CA ARG A 366 -29.52 -9.03 6.42
C ARG A 366 -30.16 -9.05 5.04
N ASN A 367 -29.77 -9.96 4.15
CA ASN A 367 -30.22 -10.04 2.76
C ASN A 367 -30.07 -8.71 1.98
N MET A 368 -28.97 -7.98 2.25
CA MET A 368 -28.72 -6.69 1.62
C MET A 368 -28.36 -6.84 0.15
N LYS A 369 -28.80 -5.84 -0.63
CA LYS A 369 -28.49 -5.73 -2.05
C LYS A 369 -27.05 -5.22 -2.28
N SER A 370 -26.50 -4.50 -1.32
CA SER A 370 -25.14 -3.96 -1.33
C SER A 370 -24.09 -5.08 -1.28
N LYS A 371 -22.95 -4.88 -1.96
CA LYS A 371 -21.89 -5.89 -2.12
C LYS A 371 -20.51 -5.28 -1.91
N LEU A 372 -19.65 -5.99 -1.18
CA LEU A 372 -18.21 -5.72 -1.15
C LEU A 372 -17.63 -6.04 -2.53
N ILE A 373 -16.95 -5.09 -3.16
CA ILE A 373 -16.45 -5.23 -4.54
C ILE A 373 -14.93 -5.24 -4.63
N LEU A 374 -14.22 -4.41 -3.86
CA LEU A 374 -12.76 -4.36 -3.86
C LEU A 374 -12.20 -4.24 -2.45
N GLN A 375 -10.97 -4.74 -2.29
CA GLN A 375 -10.11 -4.44 -1.16
C GLN A 375 -8.79 -3.89 -1.69
N VAL A 376 -8.40 -2.70 -1.21
CA VAL A 376 -7.19 -2.00 -1.63
C VAL A 376 -6.39 -1.60 -0.40
N HIS A 377 -5.38 -2.39 -0.05
CA HIS A 377 -4.57 -2.19 1.15
C HIS A 377 -5.38 -2.26 2.47
N ASP A 378 -5.71 -1.13 3.06
CA ASP A 378 -6.53 -0.95 4.26
C ASP A 378 -7.96 -0.48 3.95
N GLU A 379 -8.27 -0.28 2.67
CA GLU A 379 -9.54 0.22 2.14
C GLU A 379 -10.46 -0.93 1.69
N LEU A 380 -11.75 -0.83 2.05
CA LEU A 380 -12.85 -1.64 1.50
C LEU A 380 -13.77 -0.76 0.67
N LEU A 381 -14.04 -1.18 -0.58
CA LEU A 381 -14.99 -0.51 -1.46
C LEU A 381 -16.27 -1.34 -1.59
N ILE A 382 -17.42 -0.74 -1.29
CA ILE A 382 -18.73 -1.39 -1.28
C ILE A 382 -19.62 -0.70 -2.31
N GLU A 383 -20.16 -1.49 -3.25
CA GLU A 383 -21.24 -1.04 -4.13
C GLU A 383 -22.56 -1.10 -3.36
N THR A 384 -23.07 0.07 -2.97
CA THR A 384 -24.12 0.23 -1.97
C THR A 384 -25.42 0.74 -2.59
N ALA A 385 -26.54 0.05 -2.34
CA ALA A 385 -27.85 0.52 -2.80
C ALA A 385 -28.19 1.82 -2.08
N LYS A 386 -28.76 2.81 -2.79
CA LYS A 386 -29.02 4.15 -2.21
C LYS A 386 -29.91 4.09 -0.96
N GLU A 387 -30.85 3.14 -0.91
CA GLU A 387 -31.71 2.89 0.23
C GLU A 387 -31.02 2.22 1.43
N GLU A 388 -29.83 1.62 1.24
CA GLU A 388 -29.10 0.85 2.25
C GLU A 388 -27.89 1.62 2.83
N ILE A 389 -27.64 2.86 2.40
CA ILE A 389 -26.42 3.62 2.73
C ILE A 389 -26.12 3.67 4.23
N GLU A 390 -27.10 4.09 5.05
CA GLU A 390 -26.88 4.29 6.48
C GLU A 390 -26.70 2.95 7.22
N GLU A 391 -27.38 1.90 6.78
CA GLU A 391 -27.18 0.55 7.32
C GLU A 391 -25.78 0.01 6.98
N VAL A 392 -25.33 0.18 5.72
CA VAL A 392 -23.99 -0.26 5.30
C VAL A 392 -22.91 0.52 6.05
N LYS A 393 -23.04 1.85 6.20
CA LYS A 393 -22.10 2.64 7.01
C LYS A 393 -22.01 2.13 8.44
N SER A 394 -23.16 1.84 9.06
CA SER A 394 -23.19 1.27 10.42
C SER A 394 -22.49 -0.09 10.49
N ILE A 395 -22.72 -0.97 9.51
CA ILE A 395 -22.08 -2.29 9.45
C ILE A 395 -20.57 -2.15 9.26
N LEU A 396 -20.12 -1.30 8.33
CA LEU A 396 -18.71 -1.07 8.10
C LEU A 396 -18.02 -0.56 9.36
N LYS A 397 -18.64 0.42 10.04
CA LYS A 397 -18.08 1.02 11.25
C LYS A 397 -17.95 -0.04 12.35
N GLU A 398 -19.04 -0.76 12.64
CA GLU A 398 -19.06 -1.78 13.69
C GLU A 398 -18.07 -2.93 13.40
N LYS A 399 -18.11 -3.49 12.18
CA LYS A 399 -17.34 -4.70 11.84
C LYS A 399 -15.86 -4.43 11.58
N MET A 400 -15.52 -3.28 11.00
CA MET A 400 -14.11 -2.92 10.84
C MET A 400 -13.50 -2.50 12.18
N GLN A 401 -14.17 -1.65 12.97
CA GLN A 401 -13.63 -1.27 14.28
C GLN A 401 -13.56 -2.47 15.26
N GLY A 402 -14.50 -3.41 15.16
CA GLY A 402 -14.55 -4.64 15.95
C GLY A 402 -13.76 -5.83 15.39
N ALA A 403 -12.96 -5.63 14.32
CA ALA A 403 -12.20 -6.72 13.70
C ALA A 403 -11.04 -7.22 14.58
N ALA A 404 -10.57 -6.39 15.50
CA ALA A 404 -9.52 -6.74 16.45
C ALA A 404 -9.74 -6.06 17.80
N ASP A 405 -9.30 -6.72 18.87
CA ASP A 405 -9.22 -6.14 20.20
C ASP A 405 -7.79 -5.64 20.44
N LEU A 406 -7.60 -4.33 20.36
CA LEU A 406 -6.31 -3.66 20.50
C LEU A 406 -6.36 -2.67 21.67
N SER A 407 -5.19 -2.31 22.19
CA SER A 407 -5.06 -1.32 23.28
C SER A 407 -5.41 0.11 22.85
N VAL A 408 -5.62 0.31 21.55
CA VAL A 408 -6.01 1.56 20.91
C VAL A 408 -7.19 1.30 19.98
N PRO A 409 -8.15 2.23 19.86
CA PRO A 409 -9.30 2.03 19.00
C PRO A 409 -8.87 1.93 17.54
N LEU A 410 -9.51 1.06 16.76
CA LEU A 410 -9.45 1.13 15.30
C LEU A 410 -10.41 2.23 14.82
N GLU A 411 -9.94 3.10 13.95
CA GLU A 411 -10.75 4.16 13.35
C GLU A 411 -10.88 3.94 11.85
N VAL A 412 -12.06 4.27 11.33
CA VAL A 412 -12.43 4.05 9.94
C VAL A 412 -13.00 5.35 9.40
N ASP A 413 -12.35 5.87 8.37
CA ASP A 413 -12.83 7.02 7.61
C ASP A 413 -13.69 6.51 6.45
N MET A 414 -14.82 7.18 6.20
CA MET A 414 -15.78 6.75 5.17
C MET A 414 -16.12 7.87 4.20
N HIS A 415 -16.08 7.53 2.92
CA HIS A 415 -16.42 8.44 1.83
C HIS A 415 -17.47 7.83 0.91
N GLN A 416 -18.34 8.68 0.37
CA GLN A 416 -19.38 8.29 -0.57
C GLN A 416 -19.14 8.97 -1.91
N GLY A 417 -19.32 8.25 -3.02
CA GLY A 417 -19.19 8.81 -4.35
C GLY A 417 -20.02 8.10 -5.40
N ASN A 418 -20.32 8.80 -6.51
CA ASN A 418 -20.97 8.20 -7.68
C ASN A 418 -19.97 7.56 -8.65
N ASN A 419 -18.68 7.65 -8.32
CA ASN A 419 -17.57 6.98 -8.98
C ASN A 419 -16.44 6.84 -7.95
N TRP A 420 -15.43 6.05 -8.28
CA TRP A 420 -14.33 5.78 -7.33
C TRP A 420 -13.40 6.98 -7.12
N TYR A 421 -13.51 8.02 -7.96
CA TYR A 421 -12.79 9.27 -7.76
C TYR A 421 -13.38 10.13 -6.63
N GLU A 422 -14.72 10.18 -6.56
CA GLU A 422 -15.50 10.92 -5.56
C GLU A 422 -15.54 10.23 -4.21
N ALA A 423 -15.49 8.90 -4.18
CA ALA A 423 -15.50 8.11 -2.95
C ALA A 423 -14.13 8.11 -2.25
N LYS A 424 -13.40 9.23 -2.22
CA LYS A 424 -12.08 9.36 -1.58
C LYS A 424 -11.68 10.80 -1.26
#